data_AF-A0A9D5CK18-F1
#
_entry.id   AF-A0A9D5CK18-F1
#
_cell.length_a   1.000
_cell.length_b   1.000
_cell.length_c   1.000
_cell.angle_alpha   90.00
_cell.angle_beta   90.00
_cell.angle_gamma   90.00
#
_symmetry.space_group_name_H-M   'P 1'
#
loop_
_entity.id
_entity.type
_entity.pdbx_description
1 polymer ?
#
loop_
_entity_poly.entity_id
_entity_poly.type
_entity_poly.pdbx_seq_one_letter_code
_entity_poly.pdbx_strand_id
1 'polypeptide(L)'
;MLSEEGQVHVAHRNDFPYRRWNLEKLAKKAGLVLVEMVEFIQAAYPGYHNKRGDGFWSDETFPLTESFTFKFSLPESSQDDDGKKMTLQFNEDPTNKNAGDDD
;
A
#
# COMPACT_ATOMS: atom_id res chain seq x y z
N MET A 1 -6.75 -8.00 14.51
CA MET A 1 -6.28 -6.72 15.10
C MET A 1 -4.76 -6.74 15.01
N LEU A 2 -4.11 -5.66 14.57
CA LEU A 2 -2.65 -5.56 14.46
C LEU A 2 -2.05 -5.27 15.84
N SER A 3 -0.92 -5.89 16.19
CA SER A 3 -0.17 -5.54 17.41
C SER A 3 0.53 -4.18 17.25
N GLU A 4 0.99 -3.59 18.35
CA GLU A 4 1.71 -2.30 18.34
C GLU A 4 2.94 -2.33 17.43
N GLU A 5 3.71 -3.42 17.45
CA GLU A 5 4.88 -3.62 16.57
C GLU A 5 4.53 -4.32 15.24
N GLY A 6 3.25 -4.62 15.00
CA GLY A 6 2.82 -5.36 13.82
C GLY A 6 2.90 -4.53 12.54
N GLN A 7 3.20 -5.19 11.42
CA GLN A 7 3.19 -4.56 10.09
C GLN A 7 2.30 -5.30 9.10
N VAL A 8 1.70 -4.54 8.18
CA VAL A 8 0.99 -5.05 7.00
C VAL A 8 1.86 -4.80 5.79
N HIS A 9 2.26 -5.86 5.09
CA HIS A 9 3.09 -5.78 3.89
C HIS A 9 2.21 -6.10 2.68
N VAL A 10 2.18 -5.20 1.69
CA VAL A 10 1.40 -5.35 0.47
C VAL A 10 2.33 -5.25 -0.73
N ALA A 11 2.53 -6.36 -1.44
CA ALA A 11 3.22 -6.35 -2.73
C ALA A 11 2.23 -5.95 -3.84
N HIS A 12 2.50 -4.85 -4.53
CA HIS A 12 1.60 -4.28 -5.54
C HIS A 12 2.36 -3.61 -6.67
N ARG A 13 1.75 -3.63 -7.86
CA ARG A 13 2.22 -2.85 -9.00
C ARG A 13 1.89 -1.38 -8.79
N ASN A 14 2.89 -0.52 -8.91
CA ASN A 14 2.75 0.92 -8.77
C ASN A 14 2.81 1.67 -10.10
N ASP A 15 2.42 1.03 -11.21
CA ASP A 15 2.23 1.67 -12.51
C ASP A 15 0.76 1.71 -12.92
N PHE A 16 0.45 2.36 -14.04
CA PHE A 16 -0.93 2.42 -14.54
C PHE A 16 -1.38 1.06 -15.08
N PRO A 17 -2.62 0.60 -14.81
CA PRO A 17 -3.69 1.27 -14.07
C PRO A 17 -3.67 1.00 -12.56
N TYR A 18 -2.80 0.11 -12.08
CA TYR A 18 -2.77 -0.40 -10.71
C TYR A 18 -2.54 0.68 -9.64
N ARG A 19 -1.78 1.74 -9.95
CA ARG A 19 -1.57 2.90 -9.08
C ARG A 19 -2.89 3.58 -8.69
N ARG A 20 -3.96 3.49 -9.50
CA ARG A 20 -5.29 4.06 -9.18
C ARG A 20 -5.89 3.51 -7.89
N TRP A 21 -5.46 2.32 -7.45
CA TRP A 21 -5.90 1.74 -6.18
C TRP A 21 -5.48 2.58 -4.98
N ASN A 22 -4.39 3.34 -5.10
CA ASN A 22 -3.91 4.29 -4.10
C ASN A 22 -3.84 3.67 -2.69
N LEU A 23 -2.92 2.72 -2.53
CA LEU A 23 -2.76 1.94 -1.30
C LEU A 23 -2.52 2.83 -0.07
N GLU A 24 -1.78 3.92 -0.21
CA GLU A 24 -1.56 4.88 0.87
C GLU A 24 -2.86 5.50 1.38
N LYS A 25 -3.75 5.93 0.47
CA LYS A 25 -5.06 6.46 0.84
C LYS A 25 -5.94 5.40 1.51
N LEU A 26 -5.88 4.15 1.02
CA LEU A 26 -6.62 3.03 1.63
C LEU A 26 -6.09 2.69 3.02
N ALA A 27 -4.77 2.62 3.19
CA ALA A 27 -4.12 2.39 4.48
C ALA A 27 -4.46 3.51 5.48
N LYS A 28 -4.41 4.77 5.05
CA LYS A 28 -4.79 5.93 5.86
C LYS A 28 -6.24 5.83 6.36
N LYS A 29 -7.18 5.46 5.48
CA LYS A 29 -8.59 5.21 5.86
C LYS A 29 -8.74 4.07 6.86
N ALA A 30 -7.84 3.09 6.83
CA ALA A 30 -7.78 1.99 7.78
C ALA A 30 -7.02 2.34 9.09
N GLY A 31 -6.55 3.58 9.26
CA GLY A 31 -5.80 4.02 10.45
C GLY A 31 -4.34 3.57 10.46
N LEU A 32 -3.78 3.22 9.30
CA LEU A 32 -2.40 2.81 9.14
C LEU A 32 -1.58 3.92 8.46
N VAL A 33 -0.27 3.92 8.70
CA VAL A 33 0.69 4.84 8.08
C VAL A 33 1.70 4.06 7.24
N LEU A 34 2.14 4.65 6.12
CA LEU A 34 3.22 4.07 5.31
C LEU A 34 4.55 4.26 6.04
N VAL A 35 5.23 3.17 6.33
CA VAL A 35 6.57 3.16 6.95
C VAL A 35 7.64 3.14 5.87
N GLU A 36 7.47 2.29 4.86
CA GLU A 36 8.47 2.05 3.83
C GLU A 36 7.81 1.55 2.55
N MET A 37 8.40 1.91 1.41
CA MET A 37 8.08 1.35 0.10
C MET A 37 9.39 0.87 -0.53
N VAL A 38 9.51 -0.45 -0.72
CA VAL A 38 10.72 -1.07 -1.29
C VAL A 38 10.40 -1.75 -2.60
N GLU A 39 11.36 -1.76 -3.53
CA GLU A 39 11.22 -2.48 -4.79
C GLU A 39 11.01 -3.98 -4.52
N PHE A 40 10.09 -4.58 -5.28
CA PHE A 40 9.85 -6.01 -5.20
C PHE A 40 10.94 -6.76 -5.96
N ILE A 41 11.80 -7.46 -5.22
CA ILE A 41 12.87 -8.27 -5.79
C ILE A 41 12.43 -9.74 -5.79
N GLN A 42 12.04 -10.28 -6.94
CA GLN A 42 11.59 -11.67 -7.06
C GLN A 42 12.63 -12.66 -6.48
N ALA A 43 13.93 -12.40 -6.68
CA ALA A 43 15.00 -13.25 -6.18
C ALA A 43 15.06 -13.34 -4.64
N ALA A 44 14.46 -12.40 -3.91
CA ALA A 44 14.36 -12.45 -2.45
C ALA A 44 13.29 -13.44 -1.95
N TYR A 45 12.48 -14.02 -2.84
CA TYR A 45 11.39 -14.94 -2.50
C TYR A 45 11.58 -16.30 -3.21
N PRO A 46 12.41 -17.20 -2.66
CA PRO A 46 12.62 -18.53 -3.23
C PRO A 46 11.29 -19.28 -3.40
N GLY A 47 11.06 -19.82 -4.60
CA GLY A 47 9.84 -20.56 -4.93
C GLY A 47 8.67 -19.70 -5.40
N TYR A 48 8.77 -18.36 -5.38
CA TYR A 48 7.75 -17.50 -5.95
C TYR A 48 7.74 -17.58 -7.48
N HIS A 49 6.60 -18.02 -8.03
CA HIS A 49 6.33 -18.09 -9.46
C HIS A 49 4.99 -17.42 -9.73
N ASN A 50 5.02 -16.25 -10.36
CA ASN A 50 3.81 -15.52 -10.70
C ASN A 50 3.15 -16.12 -11.94
N LYS A 51 1.83 -16.24 -11.91
CA LYS A 51 1.04 -16.75 -13.04
C LYS A 51 -0.25 -15.95 -13.22
N ARG A 52 -0.76 -15.91 -14.44
CA ARG A 52 -2.05 -15.33 -14.76
C ARG A 52 -3.16 -16.26 -14.26
N GLY A 53 -4.23 -15.66 -13.72
CA GLY A 53 -5.31 -16.41 -13.07
C GLY A 53 -6.40 -16.93 -14.01
N ASP A 54 -6.58 -16.30 -15.17
CA ASP A 54 -7.66 -16.64 -16.12
C ASP A 54 -7.32 -16.18 -17.55
N GLY A 55 -8.08 -16.66 -18.53
CA GLY A 55 -8.00 -16.30 -19.95
C GLY A 55 -7.11 -17.20 -20.79
N PHE A 56 -6.88 -16.81 -22.04
CA PHE A 56 -6.11 -17.60 -23.01
C PHE A 56 -4.66 -17.86 -22.56
N TRP A 57 -4.06 -16.89 -21.85
CA TRP A 57 -2.71 -17.00 -21.28
C TRP A 57 -2.75 -17.42 -19.81
N SER A 58 -3.76 -18.15 -19.37
CA SER A 58 -3.80 -18.68 -18.00
C SER A 58 -2.56 -19.54 -17.72
N ASP A 59 -2.12 -19.57 -16.46
CA ASP A 59 -0.89 -20.21 -15.98
C ASP A 59 0.44 -19.68 -16.56
N GLU A 60 0.42 -18.82 -17.58
CA GLU A 60 1.63 -18.13 -18.05
C GLU A 60 2.07 -17.03 -17.07
N THR A 61 3.36 -16.71 -17.09
CA THR A 61 3.92 -15.62 -16.30
C THR A 61 3.50 -14.25 -16.86
N PHE A 62 3.73 -13.21 -16.06
CA PHE A 62 3.56 -11.82 -16.48
C PHE A 62 4.74 -10.95 -16.04
N PRO A 63 5.00 -9.82 -16.70
CA PRO A 63 6.07 -8.91 -16.28
C PRO A 63 5.83 -8.36 -14.87
N LEU A 64 6.85 -8.45 -14.01
CA LEU A 64 6.87 -7.87 -12.66
C LEU A 64 7.50 -6.47 -12.70
N THR A 65 7.07 -5.63 -13.64
CA THR A 65 7.57 -4.26 -13.77
C THR A 65 6.94 -3.37 -12.69
N GLU A 66 7.71 -2.39 -12.19
CA GLU A 66 7.23 -1.36 -11.25
C GLU A 66 6.46 -1.93 -10.04
N SER A 67 6.91 -3.08 -9.53
CA SER A 67 6.30 -3.76 -8.39
C SER A 67 7.04 -3.41 -7.12
N PHE A 68 6.30 -3.12 -6.05
CA PHE A 68 6.85 -2.68 -4.77
C PHE A 68 6.15 -3.37 -3.61
N THR A 69 6.85 -3.54 -2.50
CA THR A 69 6.27 -3.92 -1.21
C THR A 69 6.07 -2.67 -0.37
N PHE A 70 4.81 -2.32 -0.11
CA PHE A 70 4.41 -1.26 0.80
C PHE A 70 4.29 -1.83 2.21
N LYS A 71 4.96 -1.22 3.19
CA LYS A 71 4.92 -1.63 4.59
C LYS A 71 4.17 -0.58 5.39
N PHE A 72 3.09 -1.01 6.04
CA PHE A 72 2.25 -0.17 6.87
C PHE A 72 2.26 -0.62 8.32
N SER A 73 2.14 0.33 9.25
CA SER A 73 2.02 0.05 10.69
C SER A 73 0.91 0.90 11.31
N LEU A 74 0.62 0.63 12.58
CA LEU A 74 -0.07 1.61 13.41
C LEU A 74 0.81 2.88 13.52
N PRO A 75 0.20 4.07 13.59
CA PRO A 75 0.95 5.28 13.93
C PRO A 75 1.56 5.14 15.33
N GLU A 76 2.77 5.65 15.51
CA GLU A 76 3.37 5.70 16.85
C GLU A 76 2.45 6.52 17.78
N SER A 77 2.14 5.96 18.95
CA SER A 77 1.43 6.70 19.97
C SER A 77 2.37 7.77 20.53
N SER A 78 2.24 9.01 20.07
CA SER A 78 2.85 10.15 20.76
C SER A 78 2.21 10.26 22.14
N GLN A 79 2.94 9.90 23.19
CA GLN A 79 2.52 10.16 24.56
C GLN A 79 2.76 11.64 24.86
N ASP A 80 1.72 12.45 24.77
CA ASP A 80 1.70 13.73 25.47
C ASP A 80 1.14 13.48 26.88
N ASP A 81 1.90 13.90 27.90
CA ASP A 81 1.67 13.67 29.34
C ASP A 81 0.36 14.30 29.89
N ASP A 82 -0.44 14.95 29.05
CA ASP A 82 -1.64 15.71 29.43
C ASP A 82 -2.92 15.20 28.76
N GLY A 83 -3.20 13.89 28.84
CA GLY A 83 -4.57 13.32 28.76
C GLY A 83 -5.46 13.67 27.55
N LYS A 84 -4.92 14.29 26.50
CA LYS A 84 -5.68 14.77 25.34
C LYS A 84 -5.44 13.79 24.21
N LYS A 85 -6.47 13.03 23.84
CA LYS A 85 -6.44 12.20 22.62
C LYS A 85 -6.08 13.11 21.45
N MET A 86 -4.89 12.93 20.89
CA MET A 86 -4.49 13.57 19.64
C MET A 86 -5.37 13.02 18.53
N THR A 87 -6.43 13.78 18.21
CA THR A 87 -7.13 13.62 16.94
C THR A 87 -6.14 14.05 15.86
N LEU A 88 -5.56 13.09 15.14
CA LEU A 88 -4.80 13.40 13.93
C LEU A 88 -5.73 14.17 12.99
N GLN A 89 -5.56 15.49 12.94
CA GLN A 89 -6.26 16.31 11.96
C GLN A 89 -5.64 16.00 10.61
N PHE A 90 -6.34 15.18 9.84
CA PHE A 90 -5.91 14.80 8.51
C PHE A 90 -6.12 16.00 7.58
N ASN A 91 -5.02 16.67 7.21
CA ASN A 91 -5.04 17.56 6.06
C ASN A 91 -5.39 16.72 4.82
N GLU A 92 -6.46 17.11 4.14
CA GLU A 92 -6.72 16.63 2.79
C GLU A 92 -5.63 17.22 1.88
N ASP A 93 -4.92 16.36 1.15
CA ASP A 93 -3.97 16.84 0.14
C ASP A 93 -4.72 17.66 -0.91
N PRO A 94 -4.42 18.97 -1.07
CA PRO A 94 -5.11 19.83 -2.01
C PRO A 94 -4.83 19.48 -3.48
N THR A 95 -3.90 18.56 -3.74
CA THR A 95 -3.51 18.08 -5.07
C THR A 95 -4.42 17.00 -5.63
N ASN A 96 -5.37 16.44 -4.86
CA ASN A 96 -6.38 15.53 -5.41
C ASN A 96 -7.58 16.30 -5.99
N LYS A 97 -7.30 17.20 -6.93
CA LYS A 97 -8.28 17.71 -7.90
C LYS A 97 -7.79 17.24 -9.26
N ASN A 98 -8.63 16.49 -9.97
CA ASN A 98 -8.44 15.94 -11.32
C ASN A 98 -8.05 14.45 -11.37
N ALA A 99 -8.93 13.59 -10.87
CA ALA A 99 -9.31 12.44 -11.68
C ALA A 99 -10.68 12.79 -12.23
N GLY A 100 -10.71 13.37 -13.43
CA GLY A 100 -11.95 13.53 -14.18
C GLY A 100 -12.54 12.15 -14.43
N ASP A 101 -13.85 12.04 -14.20
CA ASP A 101 -14.67 11.01 -14.78
C ASP A 101 -14.56 11.13 -16.30
N ASP A 102 -13.83 10.20 -16.92
CA ASP A 102 -13.96 9.96 -18.36
C ASP A 102 -14.39 8.49 -18.51
N ASP A 103 -15.60 8.36 -19.08
CA ASP A 103 -16.38 7.16 -19.38
C ASP A 103 -15.58 6.03 -20.09
#